data_AF-G3I6E0-F1
#
_entry.id   AF-G3I6E0-F1
#
_cell.length_a   1.000
_cell.length_b   1.000
_cell.length_c   1.000
_cell.angle_alpha   90.00
_cell.angle_beta   90.00
_cell.angle_gamma   90.00
#
_symmetry.space_group_name_H-M   'P 1'
#
loop_
_entity.id
_entity.type
_entity.pdbx_description
1 polymer ?
#
loop_
_entity_poly.entity_id
_entity_poly.type
_entity_poly.pdbx_seq_one_letter_code
_entity_poly.pdbx_strand_id
1 'polypeptide(L)'
;MSGWRMAKGQCAAKVVTASPCSVHPQAYQKWVREHGPEHPLHRLKYTHNQLFFIAFAQNWCIKRRSQSIYLQVLTDKHAPEHYRVLGSVSQFEEFGRAFHCPKDSPMNPVHKCSVW
;
A
#
# COMPACT_ATOMS: atom_id res chain seq x y z
N MET A 1 -12.14 -1.44 -20.70
CA MET A 1 -11.09 -2.26 -20.07
C MET A 1 -9.95 -1.33 -19.67
N SER A 2 -9.87 -0.95 -18.40
CA SER A 2 -8.73 -0.20 -17.86
C SER A 2 -8.35 -0.90 -16.56
N GLY A 3 -7.61 -2.00 -16.74
CA GLY A 3 -6.98 -2.70 -15.64
C GLY A 3 -5.92 -1.80 -15.04
N TRP A 4 -5.76 -1.88 -13.73
CA TRP A 4 -4.59 -1.35 -13.04
C TRP A 4 -3.37 -2.07 -13.61
N ARG A 5 -2.73 -1.46 -14.62
CA ARG A 5 -1.33 -1.74 -14.91
C ARG A 5 -0.58 -1.17 -13.71
N MET A 6 -0.06 -2.06 -12.88
CA MET A 6 1.15 -1.77 -12.12
C MET A 6 2.21 -1.46 -13.17
N ALA A 7 2.32 -0.19 -13.56
CA ALA A 7 3.35 0.26 -14.47
C ALA A 7 4.68 -0.08 -13.79
N LYS A 8 5.51 -0.90 -14.45
CA LYS A 8 6.89 -1.09 -14.04
C LYS A 8 7.52 0.30 -13.94
N GLY A 9 7.90 0.71 -12.73
CA GLY A 9 8.72 1.91 -12.51
C GLY A 9 8.01 3.24 -12.26
N GLN A 10 6.77 3.28 -11.75
CA GLN A 10 6.14 4.56 -11.36
C GLN A 10 5.73 4.58 -9.88
N CYS A 11 6.60 5.11 -9.01
CA CYS A 11 6.25 5.57 -7.66
C CYS A 11 5.56 6.94 -7.80
N ALA A 12 4.22 7.03 -7.85
CA ALA A 12 3.46 8.29 -7.87
C ALA A 12 2.03 8.11 -7.31
N ALA A 13 1.33 9.03 -6.63
CA ALA A 13 1.63 10.16 -5.72
C ALA A 13 0.30 10.65 -5.08
N LYS A 14 0.39 11.35 -3.92
CA LYS A 14 -0.53 12.37 -3.32
C LYS A 14 -1.48 12.04 -2.12
N VAL A 15 -0.96 12.38 -0.92
CA VAL A 15 -1.46 13.12 0.28
C VAL A 15 -2.82 12.82 0.98
N VAL A 16 -2.68 12.30 2.23
CA VAL A 16 -3.43 12.50 3.53
C VAL A 16 -4.83 11.90 3.77
N THR A 17 -4.86 10.78 4.52
CA THR A 17 -5.36 10.57 5.92
C THR A 17 -5.45 9.06 6.17
N ALA A 18 -4.89 8.56 7.27
CA ALA A 18 -4.96 7.13 7.61
C ALA A 18 -5.29 6.94 9.10
N SER A 19 -6.32 6.14 9.38
CA SER A 19 -6.63 5.50 10.66
C SER A 19 -7.58 4.31 10.38
N PRO A 20 -7.63 3.24 11.19
CA PRO A 20 -6.57 2.47 11.81
C PRO A 20 -6.72 0.98 11.39
N CYS A 21 -5.92 0.52 10.44
CA CYS A 21 -5.56 -0.89 10.37
C CYS A 21 -4.04 -0.92 10.42
N SER A 22 -3.51 -0.93 11.63
CA SER A 22 -2.08 -1.00 11.91
C SER A 22 -1.55 -2.40 11.55
N VAL A 23 -1.61 -2.77 10.27
CA VAL A 23 -0.98 -4.01 9.79
C VAL A 23 0.52 -3.72 9.73
N HIS A 24 1.19 -3.93 10.86
CA HIS A 24 2.62 -3.69 10.94
C HIS A 24 3.37 -4.81 10.20
N PRO A 25 4.22 -4.48 9.22
CA PRO A 25 5.11 -5.46 8.59
C PRO A 25 5.95 -6.22 9.62
N GLN A 26 6.21 -5.60 10.78
CA GLN A 26 6.94 -6.18 11.90
C GLN A 26 6.32 -7.48 12.44
N ALA A 27 4.99 -7.62 12.41
CA ALA A 27 4.31 -8.84 12.87
C ALA A 27 4.64 -10.03 11.97
N TYR A 28 4.61 -9.83 10.65
CA TYR A 28 5.03 -10.85 9.68
C TYR A 28 6.52 -11.18 9.83
N GLN A 29 7.38 -10.16 9.98
CA GLN A 29 8.81 -10.39 10.23
C GLN A 29 9.07 -11.19 11.51
N LYS A 30 8.28 -10.96 12.58
CA LYS A 30 8.38 -11.75 13.81
C LYS A 30 8.03 -13.21 13.56
N TRP A 31 6.94 -13.47 12.86
CA TRP A 31 6.52 -14.83 12.54
C TRP A 31 7.56 -15.57 11.70
N VAL A 32 8.15 -14.90 10.69
CA VAL A 32 9.22 -15.46 9.84
C VAL A 32 10.49 -15.79 10.65
N ARG A 33 10.82 -14.99 11.68
CA ARG A 33 11.97 -15.29 12.57
C ARG A 33 11.75 -16.55 13.40
N GLU A 34 10.50 -16.84 13.77
CA GLU A 34 10.15 -17.99 14.63
C GLU A 34 9.94 -19.27 13.83
N HIS A 35 9.36 -19.20 12.62
CA HIS A 35 8.94 -20.37 11.83
C HIS A 35 9.75 -20.58 10.53
N GLY A 36 10.62 -19.63 10.18
CA GLY A 36 11.34 -19.61 8.91
C GLY A 36 10.54 -18.99 7.77
N PRO A 37 11.20 -18.72 6.62
CA PRO A 37 10.55 -18.15 5.45
C PRO A 37 9.64 -19.18 4.74
N GLU A 38 8.47 -18.74 4.30
CA GLU A 38 7.56 -19.54 3.48
C GLU A 38 8.12 -19.80 2.08
N HIS A 39 7.58 -20.82 1.41
CA HIS A 39 7.95 -21.13 0.02
C HIS A 39 7.38 -20.08 -0.94
N PRO A 40 8.19 -19.53 -1.87
CA PRO A 40 7.73 -18.53 -2.82
C PRO A 40 6.56 -19.05 -3.67
N LEU A 41 5.61 -18.18 -3.99
CA LEU A 41 4.51 -18.53 -4.87
C LEU A 41 5.00 -18.64 -6.33
N HIS A 42 5.07 -19.85 -6.88
CA HIS A 42 5.72 -20.15 -8.17
C HIS A 42 5.21 -19.31 -9.37
N ARG A 43 3.95 -18.85 -9.34
CA ARG A 43 3.35 -18.04 -10.42
C ARG A 43 3.47 -16.53 -10.22
N LEU A 44 3.96 -16.08 -9.06
CA LEU A 44 4.10 -14.66 -8.73
C LEU A 44 5.58 -14.33 -8.55
N LYS A 45 6.09 -13.41 -9.38
CA LYS A 45 7.48 -12.93 -9.30
C LYS A 45 7.63 -11.85 -8.22
N TYR A 46 7.13 -12.12 -7.02
CA TYR A 46 7.17 -11.21 -5.88
C TYR A 46 7.67 -11.93 -4.64
N THR A 47 8.45 -11.22 -3.81
CA THR A 47 8.88 -11.75 -2.51
C THR A 47 7.71 -11.72 -1.52
N HIS A 48 7.77 -12.50 -0.44
CA HIS A 48 6.73 -12.47 0.60
C HIS A 48 6.51 -11.06 1.18
N ASN A 49 7.58 -10.28 1.35
CA ASN A 49 7.49 -8.89 1.80
C ASN A 49 6.71 -8.01 0.80
N GLN A 50 6.91 -8.21 -0.50
CA GLN A 50 6.13 -7.51 -1.53
C GLN A 50 4.68 -8.01 -1.57
N LEU A 51 4.48 -9.32 -1.44
CA LEU A 51 3.15 -9.94 -1.42
C LEU A 51 2.29 -9.46 -0.26
N PHE A 52 2.87 -9.21 0.91
CA PHE A 52 2.18 -8.62 2.05
C PHE A 52 1.52 -7.27 1.68
N PHE A 53 2.28 -6.36 1.07
CA PHE A 53 1.75 -5.06 0.63
C PHE A 53 0.77 -5.18 -0.55
N ILE A 54 0.99 -6.15 -1.45
CA ILE A 54 0.07 -6.44 -2.56
C ILE A 54 -1.27 -6.95 -2.01
N ALA A 55 -1.26 -7.88 -1.06
CA ALA A 55 -2.46 -8.41 -0.42
C ALA A 55 -3.21 -7.30 0.34
N PHE A 56 -2.49 -6.44 1.06
CA PHE A 56 -3.09 -5.25 1.68
C PHE A 56 -3.78 -4.35 0.64
N ALA A 57 -3.12 -4.05 -0.48
CA ALA A 57 -3.69 -3.21 -1.53
C ALA A 57 -4.90 -3.85 -2.23
N GLN A 58 -4.90 -5.18 -2.41
CA GLN A 58 -6.00 -5.91 -3.04
C GLN A 58 -7.32 -5.81 -2.27
N ASN A 59 -7.27 -5.75 -0.94
CA ASN A 59 -8.47 -5.56 -0.11
C ASN A 59 -9.22 -4.26 -0.38
N TRP A 60 -8.56 -3.26 -0.98
CA TRP A 60 -9.13 -1.96 -1.32
C TRP A 60 -9.39 -1.80 -2.82
N CYS A 61 -9.25 -2.89 -3.59
CA CYS A 61 -9.46 -2.85 -5.03
C CYS A 61 -10.95 -2.72 -5.36
N ILE A 62 -11.38 -1.49 -5.66
CA ILE A 62 -12.75 -1.18 -6.07
C ILE A 62 -12.76 -0.20 -7.23
N LYS A 63 -13.75 -0.34 -8.11
CA LYS A 63 -13.99 0.59 -9.22
C LYS A 63 -15.35 1.25 -9.07
N ARG A 64 -15.35 2.56 -8.82
CA ARG A 64 -16.55 3.40 -8.73
C ARG A 64 -16.65 4.33 -9.94
N ARG A 65 -17.88 4.79 -10.25
CA ARG A 65 -18.10 5.86 -11.25
C ARG A 65 -17.64 7.20 -10.66
N SER A 66 -17.21 8.12 -11.52
CA SER A 66 -16.73 9.45 -11.10
C SER A 66 -17.75 10.20 -10.23
N GLN A 67 -19.04 10.15 -10.60
CA GLN A 67 -20.12 10.76 -9.81
C GLN A 67 -20.26 10.15 -8.41
N SER A 68 -20.06 8.84 -8.27
CA SER A 68 -20.10 8.17 -6.97
C SER A 68 -18.90 8.53 -6.11
N ILE A 69 -17.71 8.70 -6.70
CA ILE A 69 -16.53 9.18 -5.99
C ILE A 69 -16.74 10.63 -5.55
N TYR A 70 -17.30 11.49 -6.42
CA TYR A 70 -17.62 12.87 -6.08
C TYR A 70 -18.59 12.95 -4.89
N LEU A 71 -19.67 12.16 -4.93
CA LEU A 71 -20.61 12.09 -3.82
C LEU A 71 -19.94 11.60 -2.55
N GLN A 72 -19.11 10.56 -2.64
CA GLN A 72 -18.36 10.02 -1.49
C GLN A 72 -17.46 11.08 -0.86
N VAL A 73 -16.75 11.88 -1.65
CA VAL A 73 -15.90 12.96 -1.10
C VAL A 73 -16.73 13.99 -0.33
N LEU A 74 -18.00 14.19 -0.67
CA LEU A 74 -18.88 15.14 0.00
C LEU A 74 -19.58 14.55 1.23
N THR A 75 -19.88 13.25 1.23
CA THR A 75 -20.75 12.62 2.24
C THR A 75 -20.03 11.66 3.18
N ASP A 76 -18.94 11.06 2.73
CA ASP A 76 -18.14 10.10 3.49
C ASP A 76 -16.99 10.82 4.20
N LYS A 77 -16.81 10.51 5.48
CA LYS A 77 -15.70 11.03 6.28
C LYS A 77 -14.38 10.31 5.96
N HIS A 78 -14.45 9.17 5.29
CA HIS A 78 -13.28 8.39 4.89
C HIS A 78 -12.74 8.84 3.54
N ALA A 79 -11.42 8.85 3.42
CA ALA A 79 -10.75 9.04 2.14
C ALA A 79 -11.18 7.95 1.13
N PRO A 80 -11.28 8.29 -0.17
CA PRO A 80 -11.48 7.30 -1.22
C PRO A 80 -10.44 6.18 -1.17
N GLU A 81 -10.82 4.98 -1.61
CA GLU A 81 -10.09 3.74 -1.34
C GLU A 81 -8.67 3.74 -1.89
N HIS A 82 -8.48 4.31 -3.08
CA HIS A 82 -7.15 4.44 -3.68
C HIS A 82 -6.21 5.31 -2.83
N TYR A 83 -6.72 6.37 -2.21
CA TYR A 83 -5.96 7.19 -1.28
C TYR A 83 -5.69 6.48 0.05
N ARG A 84 -6.59 5.61 0.51
CA ARG A 84 -6.36 4.79 1.71
C ARG A 84 -5.17 3.86 1.55
N VAL A 85 -5.01 3.24 0.38
CA VAL A 85 -3.85 2.39 0.08
C VAL A 85 -2.59 3.24 -0.01
N LEU A 86 -2.54 4.18 -0.95
CA LEU A 86 -1.33 4.97 -1.25
C LEU A 86 -0.86 5.78 -0.04
N GLY A 87 -1.79 6.41 0.65
CA GLY A 87 -1.52 7.21 1.84
C GLY A 87 -0.95 6.39 2.98
N SER A 88 -1.40 5.15 3.17
CA SER A 88 -0.89 4.27 4.22
C SER A 88 0.45 3.65 3.86
N VAL A 89 0.58 3.07 2.66
CA VAL A 89 1.80 2.32 2.30
C VAL A 89 3.03 3.22 2.14
N SER A 90 2.85 4.48 1.72
CA SER A 90 3.95 5.44 1.57
C SER A 90 4.60 5.85 2.90
N GLN A 91 3.89 5.71 4.02
CA GLN A 91 4.43 6.03 5.35
C GLN A 91 5.41 4.96 5.83
N PHE A 92 5.33 3.71 5.33
CA PHE A 92 6.23 2.64 5.75
C PHE A 92 7.56 2.69 4.99
N GLU A 93 8.69 2.68 5.71
CA GLU A 93 10.02 2.54 5.10
C GLU A 93 10.23 1.15 4.50
N GLU A 94 9.61 0.13 5.11
CA GLU A 94 9.61 -1.25 4.63
C GLU A 94 9.02 -1.36 3.23
N PHE A 95 7.99 -0.56 2.92
CA PHE A 95 7.43 -0.51 1.57
C PHE A 95 8.45 0.03 0.57
N GLY A 96 9.07 1.16 0.90
CA GLY A 96 10.12 1.77 0.06
C GLY A 96 11.28 0.81 -0.19
N ARG A 97 11.71 0.06 0.84
CA ARG A 97 12.74 -0.98 0.71
C ARG A 97 12.28 -2.18 -0.12
N ALA A 98 11.08 -2.71 0.12
CA ALA A 98 10.58 -3.90 -0.57
C ALA A 98 10.38 -3.67 -2.08
N PHE A 99 9.99 -2.46 -2.47
CA PHE A 99 9.78 -2.08 -3.88
C PHE A 99 10.93 -1.27 -4.48
N HIS A 100 12.02 -1.05 -3.73
CA HIS A 100 13.17 -0.25 -4.13
C HIS A 100 12.78 1.17 -4.63
N CYS A 101 11.77 1.80 -3.99
CA CYS A 101 11.40 3.18 -4.33
C CYS A 101 12.52 4.16 -3.84
N PRO A 102 13.00 5.07 -4.70
CA PRO A 102 13.98 6.09 -4.32
C PRO A 102 13.48 6.94 -3.13
N LYS A 103 14.40 7.42 -2.31
CA LYS A 103 14.08 8.44 -1.30
C LYS A 103 13.53 9.69 -2.00
N ASP A 104 12.57 10.34 -1.35
CA ASP A 104 11.84 11.50 -1.89
C ASP A 104 10.94 11.19 -3.12
N SER A 105 10.78 9.91 -3.47
CA SER A 105 9.74 9.53 -4.40
C SER A 105 8.36 9.67 -3.74
N PRO A 106 7.28 9.87 -4.50
CA PRO A 106 5.95 10.01 -3.92
C PRO A 106 5.46 8.82 -3.07
N MET A 107 6.05 7.64 -3.26
CA MET A 107 5.74 6.43 -2.47
C MET A 107 6.78 6.15 -1.37
N ASN A 108 7.79 7.02 -1.25
CA ASN A 108 8.78 6.99 -0.18
C ASN A 108 9.20 8.45 0.17
N PRO A 109 8.26 9.27 0.68
CA PRO A 109 8.54 10.65 1.05
C PRO A 109 9.55 10.73 2.20
N VAL A 110 10.33 11.81 2.24
CA VAL A 110 11.29 12.08 3.32
C VAL A 110 10.57 12.29 4.65
N HIS A 111 9.46 13.03 4.63
CA HIS A 111 8.64 13.27 5.82
C HIS A 111 7.55 12.21 5.92
N LYS A 112 7.72 11.29 6.89
CA LYS A 112 6.75 10.24 7.23
C LYS A 112 6.00 10.61 8.49
N CYS A 113 4.70 10.38 8.49
CA CYS A 113 3.82 10.60 9.63
C CYS A 113 3.70 9.30 10.43
N SER A 114 4.07 9.32 11.72
CA SER A 114 3.70 8.28 12.69
C SER A 114 2.88 8.90 13.81
N VAL A 115 1.77 8.25 14.15
CA VAL A 115 0.89 8.67 15.25
C VAL A 115 1.04 7.74 16.46
N TRP A 116 1.52 6.52 16.24
CA TRP A 116 1.65 5.44 17.21
C TRP A 116 3.11 5.04 17.40
#